data_AF-A0A918LDW0-F1
#
_entry.id   AF-A0A918LDW0-F1
#
_cell.length_a   1.000
_cell.length_b   1.000
_cell.length_c   1.000
_cell.angle_alpha   90.00
_cell.angle_beta   90.00
_cell.angle_gamma   90.00
#
_symmetry.space_group_name_H-M   'P 1'
#
loop_
_entity.id
_entity.type
_entity.pdbx_description
1 polymer ?
#
loop_
_entity_poly.entity_id
_entity_poly.type
_entity_poly.pdbx_seq_one_letter_code
_entity_poly.pdbx_strand_id
1 'polypeptide(L)'
;MESSLSSFGNAIRLGVSTLELDVQITEDRQAVVTHDRRVDARKCRDTEPVTDGDPEFPYVGKYVNTLTLAQVRTLDCGSLRLVDHPGQRLAPGARMPLLSEVFALVERYGARDVRFNIETKVEAGAPHETAPREQFVQVTLAEIRKAGMERRVSIQSFDWGTLMRWQEVAPRIPRVALTNYDFLQTGKPGKSPWLGGLDIDDFGGDPIAAIRTFRASAFSPVHGFPQNGKVTDPGYRPYVTRDMVRHAHRNGIKVIPWTVNDVPTMAKLIDDGVDGLITDYPDRLRALLADRGYRLPRGYASPFDIQGHRGARAVLPENTLAAFRHALANPDVSTLELDTGISADGVVVVLHDRTINGSHCVDTAPTTAGDPKFPYVGKRVHDLTLAQLKTLDCGSKTLPEFPRQRAVPGERVPTLAEVFAAVRASGRTDVRLNIETKISPTAADTAPYDVFTRKVVGEIKRAGFTRRTTLQSFDWRTIMLARRAGIETVALVWQYGPAECASIADECSLQAVYGDPTVKSPWTGGLDWWKHRDLAKLVRQSGASTVSANWQVHDPNQGTVASEDWYLRENPAYFHGPTVAELQRKGVKVVPYTVNDEATMQRLIALGVDGVISDDPDLLVEVAVRNGLR
;
A
#
# COMPACT_ATOMS: atom_id res chain seq x y z
N MET A 1 -2.38 -4.62 -14.59
CA MET A 1 -1.82 -5.98 -14.61
C MET A 1 -2.76 -6.90 -13.84
N GLU A 2 -3.08 -8.11 -14.32
CA GLU A 2 -3.84 -9.13 -13.57
C GLU A 2 -3.04 -9.74 -12.41
N SER A 3 -3.69 -10.51 -11.52
CA SER A 3 -3.04 -11.36 -10.50
C SER A 3 -1.90 -10.70 -9.71
N SER A 4 -2.08 -9.43 -9.38
CA SER A 4 -1.10 -8.60 -8.66
C SER A 4 -1.72 -7.87 -7.49
N LEU A 5 -0.90 -7.51 -6.49
CA LEU A 5 -1.35 -6.67 -5.38
C LEU A 5 -1.96 -5.36 -5.90
N SER A 6 -1.37 -4.75 -6.93
CA SER A 6 -1.91 -3.56 -7.60
C SER A 6 -3.36 -3.75 -8.09
N SER A 7 -3.66 -4.85 -8.79
CA SER A 7 -5.02 -5.13 -9.25
C SER A 7 -6.01 -5.39 -8.11
N PHE A 8 -5.59 -6.15 -7.09
CA PHE A 8 -6.45 -6.45 -5.95
C PHE A 8 -6.74 -5.20 -5.12
N GLY A 9 -5.73 -4.35 -4.88
CA GLY A 9 -5.88 -3.06 -4.22
C GLY A 9 -6.87 -2.15 -4.96
N ASN A 10 -6.77 -2.07 -6.29
CA ASN A 10 -7.70 -1.33 -7.12
C ASN A 10 -9.14 -1.88 -7.01
N ALA A 11 -9.32 -3.21 -7.04
CA ALA A 11 -10.63 -3.84 -6.90
C ALA A 11 -11.27 -3.57 -5.52
N ILE A 12 -10.48 -3.64 -4.44
CA ILE A 12 -10.90 -3.31 -3.07
C ILE A 12 -11.35 -1.85 -2.98
N ARG A 13 -10.58 -0.92 -3.55
CA ARG A 13 -10.92 0.51 -3.59
C ARG A 13 -12.20 0.78 -4.37
N LEU A 14 -12.37 0.14 -5.53
CA LEU A 14 -13.57 0.26 -6.36
C LEU A 14 -14.83 -0.28 -5.66
N GLY A 15 -14.66 -1.26 -4.77
CA GLY A 15 -15.74 -1.85 -3.98
C GLY A 15 -16.38 -3.05 -4.66
N VAL A 16 -15.60 -4.11 -4.81
CA VAL A 16 -16.07 -5.46 -5.18
C VAL A 16 -16.44 -6.26 -3.93
N SER A 17 -17.32 -7.26 -4.07
CA SER A 17 -17.68 -8.17 -2.97
C SER A 17 -16.72 -9.36 -2.81
N THR A 18 -16.11 -9.78 -3.91
CA THR A 18 -15.27 -10.99 -3.97
C THR A 18 -14.09 -10.74 -4.90
N LEU A 19 -12.90 -11.14 -4.48
CA LEU A 19 -11.73 -11.24 -5.34
C LEU A 19 -11.65 -12.67 -5.88
N GLU A 20 -11.75 -12.81 -7.19
CA GLU A 20 -11.42 -14.05 -7.90
C GLU A 20 -9.91 -14.03 -8.19
N LEU A 21 -9.23 -15.16 -7.99
CA LEU A 21 -7.79 -15.29 -8.20
C LEU A 21 -7.36 -16.74 -8.37
N ASP A 22 -6.33 -16.94 -9.16
CA ASP A 22 -5.74 -18.25 -9.43
C ASP A 22 -4.52 -18.52 -8.56
N VAL A 23 -4.38 -19.76 -8.09
CA VAL A 23 -3.17 -20.22 -7.40
C VAL A 23 -2.44 -21.25 -8.25
N GLN A 24 -1.10 -21.10 -8.31
CA GLN A 24 -0.13 -22.10 -8.74
C GLN A 24 0.79 -22.46 -7.55
N ILE A 25 1.39 -23.64 -7.58
CA ILE A 25 2.34 -24.08 -6.55
C ILE A 25 3.74 -24.18 -7.15
N THR A 26 4.70 -23.51 -6.54
CA THR A 26 6.13 -23.56 -6.91
C THR A 26 6.77 -24.89 -6.52
N GLU A 27 7.98 -25.14 -7.04
CA GLU A 27 8.79 -26.33 -6.71
C GLU A 27 9.00 -26.48 -5.19
N ASP A 28 9.31 -25.37 -4.53
CA ASP A 28 9.52 -25.24 -3.08
C ASP A 28 8.20 -25.05 -2.29
N ARG A 29 7.07 -25.48 -2.89
CA ARG A 29 5.73 -25.59 -2.28
C ARG A 29 5.15 -24.28 -1.76
N GLN A 30 5.34 -23.19 -2.49
CA GLN A 30 4.75 -21.89 -2.19
C GLN A 30 3.51 -21.66 -3.06
N ALA A 31 2.42 -21.16 -2.47
CA ALA A 31 1.22 -20.77 -3.20
C ALA A 31 1.37 -19.36 -3.77
N VAL A 32 1.68 -19.28 -5.07
CA VAL A 32 1.79 -18.01 -5.81
C VAL A 32 0.52 -17.74 -6.60
N VAL A 33 0.16 -16.47 -6.71
CA VAL A 33 -1.06 -16.03 -7.40
C VAL A 33 -0.70 -15.67 -8.84
N THR A 34 -1.16 -16.50 -9.78
CA THR A 34 -0.96 -16.32 -11.22
C THR A 34 -1.88 -17.25 -12.00
N HIS A 35 -2.42 -16.78 -13.11
CA HIS A 35 -3.35 -17.55 -13.94
C HIS A 35 -2.64 -18.70 -14.68
N ASP A 36 -1.52 -18.39 -15.32
CA ASP A 36 -0.87 -19.30 -16.26
C ASP A 36 0.04 -20.30 -15.53
N ARG A 37 -0.09 -21.59 -15.88
CA ARG A 37 0.80 -22.64 -15.37
C ARG A 37 2.23 -22.52 -15.89
N ARG A 38 2.40 -21.82 -17.01
CA ARG A 38 3.67 -21.48 -17.66
C ARG A 38 3.86 -19.97 -17.63
N VAL A 39 5.04 -19.49 -17.26
CA VAL A 39 5.33 -18.05 -17.21
C VAL A 39 5.21 -17.47 -18.63
N ASP A 40 4.18 -16.65 -18.86
CA ASP A 40 3.85 -16.10 -20.16
C ASP A 40 4.68 -14.85 -20.49
N ALA A 41 5.44 -14.89 -21.58
CA ALA A 41 6.26 -13.79 -22.08
C ALA A 41 5.47 -12.55 -22.49
N ARG A 42 4.15 -12.66 -22.68
CA ARG A 42 3.25 -11.52 -22.93
C ARG A 42 2.96 -10.72 -21.66
N LYS A 43 3.12 -11.34 -20.48
CA LYS A 43 2.78 -10.78 -19.17
C LYS A 43 4.03 -10.50 -18.34
N CYS A 44 5.01 -11.39 -18.37
CA CYS A 44 6.20 -11.34 -17.54
C CYS A 44 7.49 -11.25 -18.37
N ARG A 45 8.51 -10.61 -17.80
CA ARG A 45 9.88 -10.57 -18.32
C ARG A 45 10.87 -11.00 -17.23
N ASP A 46 11.94 -11.66 -17.65
CA ASP A 46 13.12 -11.89 -16.81
C ASP A 46 13.81 -10.55 -16.48
N THR A 47 14.36 -10.43 -15.27
CA THR A 47 15.16 -9.27 -14.87
C THR A 47 16.59 -9.69 -14.57
N GLU A 48 16.76 -10.62 -13.64
CA GLU A 48 18.05 -11.17 -13.20
C GLU A 48 17.89 -12.63 -12.74
N PRO A 49 18.97 -13.44 -12.81
CA PRO A 49 18.99 -14.75 -12.19
C PRO A 49 19.09 -14.64 -10.66
N VAL A 50 18.63 -15.66 -9.93
CA VAL A 50 18.75 -15.72 -8.45
C VAL A 50 20.22 -15.82 -8.02
N THR A 51 21.03 -16.55 -8.78
CA THR A 51 22.47 -16.68 -8.57
C THR A 51 23.20 -16.56 -9.90
N ASP A 52 24.42 -16.04 -9.90
CA ASP A 52 25.27 -16.01 -11.08
C ASP A 52 25.41 -17.39 -11.72
N GLY A 53 25.05 -17.51 -13.00
CA GLY A 53 25.10 -18.77 -13.74
C GLY A 53 24.00 -19.78 -13.37
N ASP A 54 22.88 -19.34 -12.78
CA ASP A 54 21.72 -20.21 -12.57
C ASP A 54 21.35 -20.93 -13.88
N PRO A 55 21.49 -22.27 -13.95
CA PRO A 55 21.25 -23.05 -15.18
C PRO A 55 19.79 -23.00 -15.62
N GLU A 56 18.90 -22.53 -14.73
CA GLU A 56 17.49 -22.40 -15.00
C GLU A 56 17.09 -21.05 -15.59
N PHE A 57 17.97 -20.05 -15.60
CA PHE A 57 17.69 -18.77 -16.21
C PHE A 57 17.86 -18.84 -17.75
N PRO A 58 16.97 -18.26 -18.58
CA PRO A 58 15.79 -17.45 -18.24
C PRO A 58 14.60 -18.28 -17.72
N TYR A 59 13.79 -17.68 -16.86
CA TYR A 59 12.63 -18.33 -16.23
C TYR A 59 11.33 -18.16 -17.05
N VAL A 60 11.21 -17.11 -17.86
CA VAL A 60 10.04 -16.94 -18.74
C VAL A 60 9.94 -18.13 -19.70
N GLY A 61 8.74 -18.66 -19.84
CA GLY A 61 8.49 -19.87 -20.61
C GLY A 61 8.77 -21.17 -19.86
N LYS A 62 9.03 -21.16 -18.55
CA LYS A 62 9.03 -22.38 -17.72
C LYS A 62 7.71 -22.57 -16.99
N TYR A 63 7.46 -23.79 -16.50
CA TYR A 63 6.30 -24.07 -15.66
C TYR A 63 6.53 -23.57 -14.24
N VAL A 64 5.50 -23.03 -13.62
CA VAL A 64 5.58 -22.50 -12.26
C VAL A 64 5.94 -23.60 -11.25
N ASN A 65 5.48 -24.83 -11.47
CA ASN A 65 5.79 -25.98 -10.62
C ASN A 65 7.24 -26.48 -10.72
N THR A 66 8.03 -25.96 -11.66
CA THR A 66 9.48 -26.25 -11.79
C THR A 66 10.35 -25.06 -11.41
N LEU A 67 9.78 -24.01 -10.85
CA LEU A 67 10.52 -22.85 -10.37
C LEU A 67 10.34 -22.72 -8.86
N THR A 68 11.39 -22.31 -8.16
CA THR A 68 11.32 -21.90 -6.74
C THR A 68 10.68 -20.51 -6.60
N LEU A 69 10.21 -20.18 -5.39
CA LEU A 69 9.72 -18.83 -5.11
C LEU A 69 10.80 -17.75 -5.36
N ALA A 70 12.06 -18.04 -5.03
CA ALA A 70 13.16 -17.10 -5.25
C ALA A 70 13.27 -16.72 -6.75
N GLN A 71 13.21 -17.71 -7.64
CA GLN A 71 13.24 -17.50 -9.10
C GLN A 71 11.99 -16.76 -9.59
N VAL A 72 10.80 -17.18 -9.16
CA VAL A 72 9.54 -16.49 -9.54
C VAL A 72 9.53 -15.02 -9.09
N ARG A 73 10.20 -14.69 -7.98
CA ARG A 73 10.28 -13.32 -7.45
C ARG A 73 11.25 -12.41 -8.19
N THR A 74 12.10 -12.92 -9.09
CA THR A 74 12.89 -12.04 -9.96
C THR A 74 12.08 -11.56 -11.17
N LEU A 75 10.97 -12.21 -11.51
CA LEU A 75 10.15 -11.84 -12.66
C LEU A 75 9.43 -10.49 -12.46
N ASP A 76 9.48 -9.65 -13.49
CA ASP A 76 8.63 -8.45 -13.60
C ASP A 76 7.42 -8.76 -14.48
N CYS A 77 6.27 -8.90 -13.85
CA CYS A 77 5.00 -9.18 -14.49
C CYS A 77 4.10 -7.95 -14.63
N GLY A 78 4.58 -6.77 -14.24
CA GLY A 78 3.78 -5.55 -14.19
C GLY A 78 4.10 -4.50 -15.26
N SER A 79 5.21 -4.67 -15.99
CA SER A 79 5.67 -3.71 -17.00
C SER A 79 5.11 -3.94 -18.41
N LEU A 80 4.50 -5.09 -18.69
CA LEU A 80 3.96 -5.41 -20.02
C LEU A 80 2.46 -5.16 -20.09
N ARG A 81 2.00 -4.53 -21.18
CA ARG A 81 0.57 -4.33 -21.47
C ARG A 81 0.09 -5.38 -22.45
N LEU A 82 -1.01 -6.03 -22.10
CA LEU A 82 -1.69 -6.97 -23.01
C LEU A 82 -2.38 -6.22 -24.17
N VAL A 83 -2.23 -6.74 -25.39
CA VAL A 83 -2.75 -6.12 -26.61
C VAL A 83 -4.28 -6.03 -26.62
N ASP A 84 -4.94 -7.06 -26.07
CA ASP A 84 -6.38 -7.17 -25.90
C ASP A 84 -6.93 -6.38 -24.69
N HIS A 85 -6.05 -5.82 -23.85
CA HIS A 85 -6.42 -4.94 -22.74
C HIS A 85 -5.70 -3.58 -22.83
N PRO A 86 -5.99 -2.75 -23.86
CA PRO A 86 -5.30 -1.48 -24.08
C PRO A 86 -5.48 -0.46 -22.94
N GLY A 87 -6.57 -0.56 -22.18
CA GLY A 87 -6.85 0.28 -21.00
C GLY A 87 -6.16 -0.18 -19.72
N GLN A 88 -5.42 -1.29 -19.75
CA GLN A 88 -4.74 -1.83 -18.57
C GLN A 88 -3.65 -0.88 -18.09
N ARG A 89 -3.72 -0.52 -16.81
CA ARG A 89 -2.66 0.20 -16.10
C ARG A 89 -1.51 -0.74 -15.77
N LEU A 90 -0.29 -0.25 -15.98
CA LEU A 90 0.95 -0.94 -15.65
C LEU A 90 1.30 -0.68 -14.18
N ALA A 91 2.05 -1.61 -13.60
CA ALA A 91 2.64 -1.48 -12.29
C ALA A 91 4.08 -2.02 -12.37
N PRO A 92 5.02 -1.26 -12.98
CA PRO A 92 6.37 -1.74 -13.24
C PRO A 92 7.03 -2.35 -12.00
N GLY A 93 7.67 -3.51 -12.17
CA GLY A 93 8.30 -4.26 -11.08
C GLY A 93 7.35 -5.09 -10.23
N ALA A 94 6.04 -5.12 -10.53
CA ALA A 94 5.11 -6.02 -9.85
C ALA A 94 5.48 -7.48 -10.13
N ARG A 95 5.54 -8.27 -9.06
CA ARG A 95 5.89 -9.70 -9.07
C ARG A 95 4.63 -10.54 -8.88
N MET A 96 4.71 -11.84 -9.14
CA MET A 96 3.67 -12.78 -8.70
C MET A 96 3.60 -12.75 -7.16
N PRO A 97 2.46 -12.39 -6.55
CA PRO A 97 2.35 -12.35 -5.10
C PRO A 97 2.11 -13.74 -4.53
N LEU A 98 2.45 -13.92 -3.25
CA LEU A 98 1.99 -15.08 -2.49
C LEU A 98 0.51 -14.91 -2.16
N LEU A 99 -0.21 -16.03 -1.99
CA LEU A 99 -1.59 -16.00 -1.51
C LEU A 99 -1.72 -15.27 -0.16
N SER A 100 -0.76 -15.47 0.75
CA SER A 100 -0.71 -14.80 2.04
C SER A 100 -0.54 -13.28 1.93
N GLU A 101 0.12 -12.76 0.89
CA GLU A 101 0.24 -11.32 0.65
C GLU A 101 -1.09 -10.71 0.20
N VAL A 102 -1.88 -11.43 -0.60
CA VAL A 102 -3.23 -10.98 -0.97
C VAL A 102 -4.15 -10.93 0.26
N PHE A 103 -4.06 -11.92 1.15
CA PHE A 103 -4.78 -11.89 2.44
C PHE A 103 -4.33 -10.72 3.32
N ALA A 104 -3.01 -10.51 3.44
CA ALA A 104 -2.45 -9.40 4.20
C ALA A 104 -2.89 -8.03 3.65
N LEU A 105 -2.97 -7.90 2.32
CA LEU A 105 -3.48 -6.68 1.67
C LEU A 105 -4.92 -6.39 2.09
N VAL A 106 -5.81 -7.37 2.00
CA VAL A 106 -7.23 -7.20 2.39
C VAL A 106 -7.38 -6.84 3.87
N GLU A 107 -6.60 -7.46 4.76
CA GLU A 107 -6.57 -7.09 6.18
C GLU A 107 -6.03 -5.68 6.41
N ARG A 108 -5.00 -5.27 5.67
CA ARG A 108 -4.42 -3.92 5.74
C ARG A 108 -5.43 -2.84 5.37
N TYR A 109 -6.29 -3.10 4.37
CA TYR A 109 -7.42 -2.22 4.04
C TYR A 109 -8.56 -2.24 5.09
N GLY A 110 -8.52 -3.16 6.06
CA GLY A 110 -9.65 -3.42 6.96
C GLY A 110 -10.89 -3.92 6.22
N ALA A 111 -10.72 -4.52 5.04
CA ALA A 111 -11.79 -4.86 4.12
C ALA A 111 -12.46 -6.20 4.49
N ARG A 112 -13.05 -6.27 5.69
CA ARG A 112 -13.57 -7.50 6.31
C ARG A 112 -14.73 -8.16 5.57
N ASP A 113 -15.48 -7.40 4.77
CA ASP A 113 -16.61 -7.92 4.00
C ASP A 113 -16.20 -8.53 2.65
N VAL A 114 -14.96 -8.30 2.20
CA VAL A 114 -14.46 -8.85 0.93
C VAL A 114 -14.21 -10.36 1.08
N ARG A 115 -14.70 -11.15 0.12
CA ARG A 115 -14.49 -12.60 0.06
C ARG A 115 -13.44 -12.96 -0.98
N PHE A 116 -13.00 -14.21 -0.97
CA PHE A 116 -12.07 -14.76 -1.96
C PHE A 116 -12.72 -15.95 -2.65
N ASN A 117 -12.64 -16.00 -3.98
CA ASN A 117 -12.95 -17.18 -4.78
C ASN A 117 -11.63 -17.66 -5.40
N ILE A 118 -11.01 -18.66 -4.78
CA ILE A 118 -9.66 -19.08 -5.12
C ILE A 118 -9.74 -20.25 -6.10
N GLU A 119 -9.24 -20.07 -7.31
CA GLU A 119 -9.12 -21.13 -8.30
C GLU A 119 -7.85 -21.96 -8.08
N THR A 120 -8.00 -23.27 -7.88
CA THR A 120 -6.86 -24.20 -7.96
C THR A 120 -6.68 -24.64 -9.41
N LYS A 121 -5.61 -24.15 -10.05
CA LYS A 121 -5.25 -24.43 -11.45
C LYS A 121 -4.58 -25.79 -11.63
N VAL A 122 -5.27 -26.86 -11.28
CA VAL A 122 -4.83 -28.22 -11.62
C VAL A 122 -5.12 -28.48 -13.08
N GLU A 123 -4.09 -28.85 -13.85
CA GLU A 123 -4.25 -29.18 -15.26
C GLU A 123 -4.58 -30.66 -15.45
N ALA A 124 -5.87 -30.99 -15.56
CA ALA A 124 -6.31 -32.39 -15.65
C ALA A 124 -5.90 -33.07 -16.98
N GLY A 125 -5.80 -32.31 -18.08
CA GLY A 125 -5.41 -32.83 -19.38
C GLY A 125 -3.90 -33.05 -19.54
N ALA A 126 -3.09 -32.38 -18.72
CA ALA A 126 -1.64 -32.49 -18.68
C ALA A 126 -1.10 -32.38 -17.23
N PRO A 127 -1.32 -33.41 -16.38
CA PRO A 127 -1.04 -33.31 -14.93
C PRO A 127 0.41 -33.03 -14.54
N HIS A 128 1.36 -33.18 -15.46
CA HIS A 128 2.79 -32.91 -15.23
C HIS A 128 3.14 -31.42 -15.36
N GLU A 129 2.28 -30.60 -15.98
CA GLU A 129 2.51 -29.16 -16.17
C GLU A 129 2.09 -28.31 -14.96
N THR A 130 1.51 -28.94 -13.94
CA THR A 130 1.09 -28.30 -12.68
C THR A 130 1.47 -29.18 -11.49
N ALA A 131 1.42 -28.66 -10.27
CA ALA A 131 1.60 -29.51 -9.08
C ALA A 131 0.49 -30.59 -8.97
N PRO A 132 0.75 -31.72 -8.30
CA PRO A 132 -0.28 -32.73 -8.08
C PRO A 132 -1.48 -32.19 -7.28
N ARG A 133 -2.68 -32.72 -7.54
CA ARG A 133 -3.94 -32.35 -6.85
C ARG A 133 -3.79 -32.24 -5.34
N GLU A 134 -3.19 -33.27 -4.71
CA GLU A 134 -3.02 -33.29 -3.25
C GLU A 134 -2.15 -32.13 -2.76
N GLN A 135 -1.08 -31.81 -3.49
CA GLN A 135 -0.19 -30.71 -3.13
C GLN A 135 -0.91 -29.36 -3.23
N PHE A 136 -1.68 -29.14 -4.30
CA PHE A 136 -2.52 -27.94 -4.43
C PHE A 136 -3.45 -27.74 -3.24
N VAL A 137 -4.19 -28.80 -2.89
CA VAL A 137 -5.16 -28.75 -1.79
C VAL A 137 -4.46 -28.45 -0.47
N GLN A 138 -3.40 -29.19 -0.13
CA GLN A 138 -2.76 -29.07 1.18
C GLN A 138 -2.02 -27.75 1.36
N VAL A 139 -1.26 -27.30 0.36
CA VAL A 139 -0.52 -26.03 0.45
C VAL A 139 -1.48 -24.85 0.53
N THR A 140 -2.50 -24.81 -0.34
CA THR A 140 -3.51 -23.74 -0.33
C THR A 140 -4.31 -23.72 0.97
N LEU A 141 -4.73 -24.88 1.48
CA LEU A 141 -5.45 -24.99 2.75
C LEU A 141 -4.59 -24.54 3.95
N ALA A 142 -3.30 -24.86 3.95
CA ALA A 142 -2.37 -24.42 4.99
C ALA A 142 -2.28 -22.89 5.04
N GLU A 143 -2.15 -22.23 3.89
CA GLU A 143 -2.12 -20.76 3.82
C GLU A 143 -3.45 -20.12 4.26
N ILE A 144 -4.59 -20.69 3.84
CA ILE A 144 -5.93 -20.22 4.27
C ILE A 144 -6.08 -20.31 5.79
N ARG A 145 -5.67 -21.43 6.40
CA ARG A 145 -5.75 -21.65 7.85
C ARG A 145 -4.81 -20.73 8.61
N LYS A 146 -3.57 -20.60 8.14
CA LYS A 146 -2.56 -19.71 8.73
C LYS A 146 -3.03 -18.26 8.76
N ALA A 147 -3.74 -17.82 7.72
CA ALA A 147 -4.33 -16.48 7.64
C ALA A 147 -5.69 -16.34 8.35
N GLY A 148 -6.29 -17.42 8.87
CA GLY A 148 -7.62 -17.40 9.48
C GLY A 148 -8.77 -17.09 8.50
N MET A 149 -8.58 -17.38 7.21
CA MET A 149 -9.48 -16.95 6.12
C MET A 149 -10.57 -17.96 5.74
N GLU A 150 -10.66 -19.11 6.43
CA GLU A 150 -11.58 -20.22 6.07
C GLU A 150 -13.04 -19.79 5.87
N ARG A 151 -13.52 -18.80 6.65
CA ARG A 151 -14.92 -18.31 6.56
C ARG A 151 -15.17 -17.35 5.38
N ARG A 152 -14.11 -16.82 4.76
CA ARG A 152 -14.17 -15.81 3.69
C ARG A 152 -13.80 -16.38 2.33
N VAL A 153 -13.31 -17.60 2.27
CA VAL A 153 -12.85 -18.28 1.06
C VAL A 153 -13.94 -19.21 0.51
N SER A 154 -14.09 -19.25 -0.80
CA SER A 154 -14.58 -20.39 -1.57
C SER A 154 -13.46 -20.91 -2.47
N ILE A 155 -13.50 -22.20 -2.79
CA ILE A 155 -12.57 -22.83 -3.73
C ILE A 155 -13.27 -23.09 -5.05
N GLN A 156 -12.64 -22.72 -6.15
CA GLN A 156 -13.08 -22.96 -7.51
C GLN A 156 -12.08 -23.84 -8.26
N SER A 157 -12.52 -24.64 -9.23
CA SER A 157 -11.62 -25.31 -10.17
C SER A 157 -12.36 -25.90 -11.36
N PHE A 158 -11.70 -25.96 -12.52
CA PHE A 158 -12.11 -26.79 -13.66
C PHE A 158 -11.93 -28.28 -13.40
N ASP A 159 -10.94 -28.66 -12.59
CA ASP A 159 -10.69 -30.05 -12.23
C ASP A 159 -11.56 -30.44 -11.03
N TRP A 160 -12.74 -30.99 -11.26
CA TRP A 160 -13.67 -31.35 -10.19
C TRP A 160 -13.09 -32.41 -9.25
N GLY A 161 -12.08 -33.18 -9.67
CA GLY A 161 -11.35 -34.09 -8.79
C GLY A 161 -10.69 -33.36 -7.62
N THR A 162 -10.16 -32.15 -7.83
CA THR A 162 -9.63 -31.33 -6.74
C THR A 162 -10.75 -30.89 -5.79
N LEU A 163 -11.94 -30.54 -6.31
CA LEU A 163 -13.08 -30.12 -5.48
C LEU A 163 -13.64 -31.26 -4.63
N MET A 164 -13.61 -32.49 -5.14
CA MET A 164 -13.90 -33.70 -4.38
C MET A 164 -12.88 -33.88 -3.26
N ARG A 165 -11.60 -33.67 -3.53
CA ARG A 165 -10.58 -33.74 -2.50
C ARG A 165 -10.77 -32.65 -1.42
N TRP A 166 -11.14 -31.43 -1.80
CA TRP A 166 -11.51 -30.36 -0.85
C TRP A 166 -12.71 -30.75 0.03
N GLN A 167 -13.70 -31.46 -0.52
CA GLN A 167 -14.83 -31.98 0.25
C GLN A 167 -14.39 -32.96 1.34
N GLU A 168 -13.33 -33.73 1.12
CA GLU A 168 -12.82 -34.68 2.12
C GLU A 168 -12.05 -33.97 3.24
N VAL A 169 -11.16 -33.03 2.91
CA VAL A 169 -10.21 -32.45 3.88
C VAL A 169 -10.68 -31.15 4.54
N ALA A 170 -11.58 -30.41 3.89
CA ALA A 170 -12.12 -29.14 4.36
C ALA A 170 -13.59 -28.92 3.93
N PRO A 171 -14.51 -29.82 4.30
CA PRO A 171 -15.91 -29.82 3.83
C PRO A 171 -16.70 -28.53 4.16
N ARG A 172 -16.23 -27.71 5.10
CA ARG A 172 -16.85 -26.44 5.49
C ARG A 172 -16.55 -25.31 4.51
N ILE A 173 -15.49 -25.41 3.71
CA ILE A 173 -15.15 -24.41 2.71
C ILE A 173 -16.08 -24.62 1.49
N PRO A 174 -16.84 -23.59 1.06
CA PRO A 174 -17.69 -23.69 -0.12
C PRO A 174 -16.87 -24.01 -1.37
N ARG A 175 -17.39 -24.90 -2.21
CA ARG A 175 -16.77 -25.28 -3.49
C ARG A 175 -17.62 -24.77 -4.65
N VAL A 176 -16.95 -24.33 -5.71
CA VAL A 176 -17.51 -23.74 -6.91
C VAL A 176 -17.05 -24.57 -8.10
N ALA A 177 -17.97 -25.27 -8.75
CA ALA A 177 -17.68 -26.12 -9.89
C ALA A 177 -17.55 -25.27 -11.15
N LEU A 178 -16.31 -25.00 -11.57
CA LEU A 178 -16.01 -24.28 -12.80
C LEU A 178 -16.14 -25.22 -13.98
N THR A 179 -16.71 -24.76 -15.10
CA THR A 179 -16.74 -25.57 -16.32
C THR A 179 -16.95 -24.73 -17.57
N ASN A 180 -16.71 -25.36 -18.71
CA ASN A 180 -17.27 -24.97 -20.00
C ASN A 180 -17.98 -26.19 -20.61
N TYR A 181 -18.76 -25.99 -21.65
CA TYR A 181 -19.49 -27.08 -22.31
C TYR A 181 -18.57 -28.21 -22.79
N ASP A 182 -17.41 -27.86 -23.36
CA ASP A 182 -16.50 -28.83 -23.97
C ASP A 182 -15.82 -29.75 -22.93
N PHE A 183 -15.59 -29.25 -21.70
CA PHE A 183 -14.97 -30.01 -20.62
C PHE A 183 -15.91 -31.06 -20.03
N LEU A 184 -17.23 -30.90 -20.20
CA LEU A 184 -18.18 -31.94 -19.82
C LEU A 184 -18.05 -33.17 -20.72
N GLN A 185 -17.65 -32.97 -21.99
CA GLN A 185 -17.56 -34.02 -23.01
C GLN A 185 -18.88 -34.78 -23.23
N THR A 186 -20.02 -34.13 -23.09
CA THR A 186 -21.36 -34.73 -23.24
C THR A 186 -21.51 -35.48 -24.56
N GLY A 187 -21.97 -36.73 -24.48
CA GLY A 187 -22.15 -37.64 -25.61
C GLY A 187 -20.86 -38.24 -26.17
N LYS A 188 -19.69 -37.97 -25.57
CA LYS A 188 -18.43 -38.61 -25.94
C LYS A 188 -18.19 -39.85 -25.07
N PRO A 189 -17.65 -40.94 -25.63
CA PRO A 189 -17.37 -42.14 -24.84
C PRO A 189 -16.35 -41.88 -23.72
N GLY A 190 -16.72 -42.24 -22.50
CA GLY A 190 -15.82 -42.31 -21.36
C GLY A 190 -15.76 -41.02 -20.53
N LYS A 191 -15.05 -41.12 -19.40
CA LYS A 191 -14.99 -40.08 -18.38
C LYS A 191 -14.10 -38.93 -18.82
N SER A 192 -14.62 -37.71 -18.78
CA SER A 192 -13.81 -36.51 -18.97
C SER A 192 -12.73 -36.41 -17.88
N PRO A 193 -11.47 -36.08 -18.24
CA PRO A 193 -10.39 -35.93 -17.27
C PRO A 193 -10.67 -34.82 -16.24
N TRP A 194 -11.51 -33.85 -16.59
CA TRP A 194 -11.87 -32.69 -15.78
C TRP A 194 -12.88 -33.01 -14.68
N LEU A 195 -13.67 -34.08 -14.81
CA LEU A 195 -14.79 -34.34 -13.90
C LEU A 195 -14.43 -35.26 -12.73
N GLY A 196 -13.14 -35.43 -12.42
CA GLY A 196 -12.70 -36.19 -11.26
C GLY A 196 -13.10 -37.67 -11.29
N GLY A 197 -13.26 -38.25 -12.48
CA GLY A 197 -13.69 -39.64 -12.64
C GLY A 197 -15.21 -39.83 -12.76
N LEU A 198 -15.99 -38.76 -12.86
CA LEU A 198 -17.38 -38.81 -13.30
C LEU A 198 -17.47 -38.85 -14.83
N ASP A 199 -18.48 -39.53 -15.33
CA ASP A 199 -18.96 -39.38 -16.70
C ASP A 199 -20.21 -38.50 -16.66
N ILE A 200 -20.28 -37.45 -17.49
CA ILE A 200 -21.46 -36.56 -17.47
C ILE A 200 -22.70 -37.25 -18.04
N ASP A 201 -22.51 -38.25 -18.90
CA ASP A 201 -23.61 -38.96 -19.54
C ASP A 201 -24.36 -39.87 -18.56
N ASP A 202 -23.71 -40.30 -17.47
CA ASP A 202 -24.37 -40.97 -16.32
C ASP A 202 -25.41 -40.07 -15.62
N PHE A 203 -25.34 -38.75 -15.87
CA PHE A 203 -26.27 -37.74 -15.37
C PHE A 203 -27.16 -37.17 -16.48
N GLY A 204 -27.23 -37.82 -17.64
CA GLY A 204 -28.00 -37.35 -18.79
C GLY A 204 -27.49 -36.01 -19.36
N GLY A 205 -26.21 -35.70 -19.17
CA GLY A 205 -25.62 -34.44 -19.60
C GLY A 205 -25.89 -33.25 -18.65
N ASP A 206 -26.50 -33.47 -17.48
CA ASP A 206 -26.82 -32.40 -16.53
C ASP A 206 -25.65 -32.11 -15.55
N PRO A 207 -24.92 -30.98 -15.70
CA PRO A 207 -23.84 -30.63 -14.78
C PRO A 207 -24.33 -30.36 -13.36
N ILE A 208 -25.56 -29.88 -13.18
CA ILE A 208 -26.12 -29.59 -11.85
C ILE A 208 -26.33 -30.89 -11.07
N ALA A 209 -26.82 -31.94 -11.73
CA ALA A 209 -26.97 -33.26 -11.12
C ALA A 209 -25.61 -33.85 -10.69
N ALA A 210 -24.59 -33.77 -11.56
CA ALA A 210 -23.24 -34.23 -11.23
C ALA A 210 -22.62 -33.46 -10.06
N ILE A 211 -22.78 -32.13 -10.03
CA ILE A 211 -22.26 -31.24 -8.97
C ILE A 211 -22.79 -31.60 -7.58
N ARG A 212 -24.03 -32.07 -7.49
CA ARG A 212 -24.63 -32.50 -6.23
C ARG A 212 -23.90 -33.67 -5.59
N THR A 213 -23.28 -34.55 -6.38
CA THR A 213 -22.62 -35.77 -5.86
C THR A 213 -21.43 -35.44 -4.98
N PHE A 214 -20.72 -34.35 -5.28
CA PHE A 214 -19.61 -33.84 -4.49
C PHE A 214 -19.96 -32.57 -3.70
N ARG A 215 -21.25 -32.19 -3.65
CA ARG A 215 -21.79 -31.11 -2.79
C ARG A 215 -21.22 -29.72 -3.06
N ALA A 216 -20.88 -29.35 -4.30
CA ALA A 216 -20.48 -27.97 -4.57
C ALA A 216 -21.66 -27.01 -4.34
N SER A 217 -21.35 -25.82 -3.86
CA SER A 217 -22.34 -24.79 -3.51
C SER A 217 -22.74 -23.89 -4.68
N ALA A 218 -21.93 -23.87 -5.74
CA ALA A 218 -22.15 -23.04 -6.91
C ALA A 218 -21.65 -23.73 -8.18
N PHE A 219 -22.30 -23.39 -9.28
CA PHE A 219 -21.94 -23.71 -10.65
C PHE A 219 -21.41 -22.44 -11.33
N SER A 220 -20.21 -22.53 -11.90
CA SER A 220 -19.53 -21.40 -12.56
C SER A 220 -19.24 -21.76 -14.03
N PRO A 221 -20.21 -21.58 -14.94
CA PRO A 221 -20.02 -21.87 -16.35
C PRO A 221 -19.51 -20.68 -17.15
N VAL A 222 -18.91 -20.93 -18.32
CA VAL A 222 -18.79 -19.92 -19.38
C VAL A 222 -20.16 -19.33 -19.72
N HIS A 223 -20.27 -18.02 -19.98
CA HIS A 223 -21.60 -17.43 -20.24
C HIS A 223 -22.23 -17.85 -21.59
N GLY A 224 -21.42 -18.12 -22.61
CA GLY A 224 -21.87 -18.55 -23.94
C GLY A 224 -20.75 -18.80 -24.93
N PHE A 225 -21.13 -18.98 -26.20
CA PHE A 225 -20.24 -19.35 -27.29
C PHE A 225 -20.30 -18.34 -28.46
N PRO A 226 -19.15 -17.95 -29.04
CA PRO A 226 -17.79 -18.25 -28.58
C PRO A 226 -17.53 -17.65 -27.17
N GLN A 227 -16.56 -18.21 -26.43
CA GLN A 227 -16.30 -17.87 -25.02
C GLN A 227 -16.09 -16.36 -24.78
N ASN A 228 -15.48 -15.65 -25.73
CA ASN A 228 -15.24 -14.19 -25.67
C ASN A 228 -16.27 -13.37 -26.47
N GLY A 229 -17.34 -14.01 -26.95
CA GLY A 229 -18.42 -13.36 -27.70
C GLY A 229 -19.34 -12.54 -26.78
N LYS A 230 -20.20 -11.74 -27.37
CA LYS A 230 -21.17 -10.90 -26.65
C LYS A 230 -22.58 -11.27 -27.06
N VAL A 231 -23.56 -11.02 -26.20
CA VAL A 231 -24.97 -11.28 -26.55
C VAL A 231 -25.44 -10.49 -27.79
N THR A 232 -24.76 -9.42 -28.14
CA THR A 232 -25.01 -8.60 -29.34
C THR A 232 -24.33 -9.13 -30.61
N ASP A 233 -23.41 -10.08 -30.49
CA ASP A 233 -22.63 -10.56 -31.63
C ASP A 233 -23.45 -11.53 -32.48
N PRO A 234 -23.41 -11.41 -33.83
CA PRO A 234 -24.01 -12.40 -34.71
C PRO A 234 -23.45 -13.80 -34.44
N GLY A 235 -24.33 -14.77 -34.21
CA GLY A 235 -23.94 -16.16 -33.94
C GLY A 235 -23.57 -16.46 -32.48
N TYR A 236 -23.68 -15.48 -31.57
CA TYR A 236 -23.56 -15.76 -30.15
C TYR A 236 -24.65 -16.74 -29.68
N ARG A 237 -24.23 -17.78 -28.96
CA ARG A 237 -25.12 -18.79 -28.39
C ARG A 237 -25.00 -18.77 -26.87
N PRO A 238 -26.05 -18.41 -26.12
CA PRO A 238 -26.00 -18.46 -24.67
C PRO A 238 -25.83 -19.91 -24.21
N TYR A 239 -24.88 -20.14 -23.30
CA TYR A 239 -24.79 -21.41 -22.58
C TYR A 239 -25.59 -21.31 -21.28
N VAL A 240 -25.43 -20.19 -20.57
CA VAL A 240 -26.25 -19.87 -19.40
C VAL A 240 -27.60 -19.36 -19.86
N THR A 241 -28.64 -20.04 -19.41
CA THR A 241 -30.03 -19.69 -19.68
C THR A 241 -30.80 -19.54 -18.37
N ARG A 242 -31.89 -18.77 -18.39
CA ARG A 242 -32.83 -18.66 -17.26
C ARG A 242 -33.31 -20.01 -16.75
N ASP A 243 -33.52 -21.00 -17.62
CA ASP A 243 -33.98 -22.32 -17.20
C ASP A 243 -32.88 -23.12 -16.50
N MET A 244 -31.63 -23.00 -16.95
CA MET A 244 -30.47 -23.54 -16.26
C MET A 244 -30.28 -22.91 -14.88
N VAL A 245 -30.45 -21.59 -14.77
CA VAL A 245 -30.40 -20.86 -13.48
C VAL A 245 -31.50 -21.35 -12.54
N ARG A 246 -32.76 -21.41 -13.01
CA ARG A 246 -33.87 -21.94 -12.22
C ARG A 246 -33.68 -23.39 -11.81
N HIS A 247 -33.07 -24.21 -12.68
CA HIS A 247 -32.73 -25.59 -12.36
C HIS A 247 -31.67 -25.68 -11.27
N ALA A 248 -30.59 -24.91 -11.36
CA ALA A 248 -29.56 -24.83 -10.33
C ALA A 248 -30.17 -24.37 -8.98
N HIS A 249 -30.99 -23.32 -8.98
CA HIS A 249 -31.64 -22.80 -7.77
C HIS A 249 -32.58 -23.82 -7.11
N ARG A 250 -33.38 -24.57 -7.87
CA ARG A 250 -34.21 -25.68 -7.32
C ARG A 250 -33.38 -26.76 -6.64
N ASN A 251 -32.10 -26.87 -7.01
CA ASN A 251 -31.14 -27.80 -6.44
C ASN A 251 -30.25 -27.16 -5.34
N GLY A 252 -30.53 -25.91 -4.94
CA GLY A 252 -29.76 -25.19 -3.94
C GLY A 252 -28.35 -24.77 -4.40
N ILE A 253 -28.13 -24.73 -5.72
CA ILE A 253 -26.84 -24.40 -6.34
C ILE A 253 -26.93 -23.00 -6.94
N LYS A 254 -25.97 -22.14 -6.59
CA LYS A 254 -25.84 -20.79 -7.17
C LYS A 254 -25.25 -20.85 -8.58
N VAL A 255 -25.50 -19.85 -9.42
CA VAL A 255 -24.91 -19.73 -10.76
C VAL A 255 -24.11 -18.44 -10.88
N ILE A 256 -22.81 -18.56 -11.19
CA ILE A 256 -21.86 -17.44 -11.26
C ILE A 256 -21.05 -17.54 -12.55
N PRO A 257 -21.51 -17.01 -13.69
CA PRO A 257 -20.79 -17.17 -14.94
C PRO A 257 -19.58 -16.25 -15.09
N TRP A 258 -18.67 -16.63 -15.99
CA TRP A 258 -17.42 -15.97 -16.32
C TRP A 258 -17.12 -15.99 -17.83
N THR A 259 -16.22 -15.17 -18.37
CA THR A 259 -15.83 -13.84 -17.86
C THR A 259 -16.65 -12.79 -18.61
N VAL A 260 -17.51 -12.06 -17.90
CA VAL A 260 -18.56 -11.24 -18.52
C VAL A 260 -18.12 -9.77 -18.55
N ASN A 261 -17.82 -9.22 -19.71
CA ASN A 261 -17.08 -7.94 -19.82
C ASN A 261 -17.85 -6.78 -20.46
N ASP A 262 -18.96 -7.05 -21.16
CA ASP A 262 -19.82 -6.04 -21.77
C ASP A 262 -21.17 -5.88 -21.05
N VAL A 263 -21.67 -4.64 -21.01
CA VAL A 263 -22.90 -4.28 -20.29
C VAL A 263 -24.13 -5.05 -20.81
N PRO A 264 -24.37 -5.21 -22.12
CA PRO A 264 -25.48 -6.03 -22.63
C PRO A 264 -25.48 -7.47 -22.10
N THR A 265 -24.33 -8.16 -22.13
CA THR A 265 -24.23 -9.53 -21.61
C THR A 265 -24.41 -9.57 -20.10
N MET A 266 -23.84 -8.62 -19.35
CA MET A 266 -24.08 -8.49 -17.90
C MET A 266 -25.57 -8.34 -17.59
N ALA A 267 -26.26 -7.41 -18.27
CA ALA A 267 -27.68 -7.14 -18.11
C ALA A 267 -28.52 -8.39 -18.36
N LYS A 268 -28.26 -9.08 -19.48
CA LYS A 268 -28.96 -10.32 -19.84
C LYS A 268 -28.82 -11.40 -18.78
N LEU A 269 -27.64 -11.59 -18.21
CA LEU A 269 -27.39 -12.63 -17.20
C LEU A 269 -28.02 -12.27 -15.85
N ILE A 270 -27.98 -10.99 -15.47
CA ILE A 270 -28.73 -10.47 -14.32
C ILE A 270 -30.23 -10.74 -14.51
N ASP A 271 -30.78 -10.49 -15.71
CA ASP A 271 -32.19 -10.74 -16.04
C ASP A 271 -32.56 -12.25 -16.09
N ASP A 272 -31.57 -13.13 -16.24
CA ASP A 272 -31.73 -14.57 -16.12
C ASP A 272 -31.69 -15.07 -14.67
N GLY A 273 -31.28 -14.21 -13.73
CA GLY A 273 -31.30 -14.48 -12.30
C GLY A 273 -30.01 -15.07 -11.73
N VAL A 274 -28.85 -14.88 -12.39
CA VAL A 274 -27.56 -15.35 -11.85
C VAL A 274 -27.25 -14.71 -10.48
N ASP A 275 -26.50 -15.43 -9.64
CA ASP A 275 -26.18 -15.02 -8.27
C ASP A 275 -24.97 -14.08 -8.19
N GLY A 276 -24.16 -14.04 -9.25
CA GLY A 276 -22.97 -13.19 -9.35
C GLY A 276 -22.39 -13.24 -10.75
N LEU A 277 -21.40 -12.39 -11.02
CA LEU A 277 -20.67 -12.33 -12.28
C LEU A 277 -19.17 -12.20 -11.98
N ILE A 278 -18.34 -12.97 -12.69
CA ILE A 278 -16.89 -12.77 -12.74
C ILE A 278 -16.59 -11.89 -13.96
N THR A 279 -15.88 -10.79 -13.76
CA THR A 279 -15.65 -9.75 -14.78
C THR A 279 -14.30 -9.06 -14.62
N ASP A 280 -13.67 -8.72 -15.74
CA ASP A 280 -12.47 -7.88 -15.78
C ASP A 280 -12.81 -6.38 -15.63
N TYR A 281 -14.09 -6.02 -15.76
CA TYR A 281 -14.58 -4.64 -15.72
C TYR A 281 -15.59 -4.43 -14.58
N PRO A 282 -15.16 -4.57 -13.31
CA PRO A 282 -16.04 -4.39 -12.16
C PRO A 282 -16.64 -2.98 -12.07
N ASP A 283 -16.00 -1.98 -12.68
CA ASP A 283 -16.50 -0.61 -12.77
C ASP A 283 -17.77 -0.51 -13.61
N ARG A 284 -17.80 -1.20 -14.76
CA ARG A 284 -18.99 -1.29 -15.63
C ARG A 284 -20.12 -2.02 -14.95
N LEU A 285 -19.82 -3.17 -14.32
CA LEU A 285 -20.82 -3.92 -13.58
C LEU A 285 -21.39 -3.09 -12.43
N ARG A 286 -20.54 -2.38 -11.70
CA ARG A 286 -20.95 -1.52 -10.59
C ARG A 286 -21.86 -0.38 -11.07
N ALA A 287 -21.56 0.27 -12.20
CA ALA A 287 -22.42 1.28 -12.80
C ALA A 287 -23.79 0.70 -13.17
N LEU A 288 -23.81 -0.44 -13.88
CA LEU A 288 -25.05 -1.13 -14.25
C LEU A 288 -25.90 -1.52 -13.03
N LEU A 289 -25.28 -2.05 -11.97
CA LEU A 289 -25.97 -2.40 -10.73
C LEU A 289 -26.56 -1.15 -10.04
N ALA A 290 -25.84 -0.01 -10.08
CA ALA A 290 -26.32 1.25 -9.53
C ALA A 290 -27.57 1.73 -10.29
N ASP A 291 -27.51 1.73 -11.63
CA ASP A 291 -28.62 2.14 -12.50
C ASP A 291 -29.87 1.26 -12.30
N ARG A 292 -29.66 -0.02 -11.97
CA ARG A 292 -30.72 -0.98 -11.67
C ARG A 292 -31.15 -1.00 -10.19
N GLY A 293 -30.66 -0.07 -9.36
CA GLY A 293 -31.09 0.09 -7.97
C GLY A 293 -30.57 -0.97 -7.00
N TYR A 294 -29.53 -1.72 -7.36
CA TYR A 294 -28.90 -2.68 -6.44
C TYR A 294 -28.09 -1.98 -5.37
N ARG A 295 -28.07 -2.56 -4.17
CA ARG A 295 -27.11 -2.17 -3.14
C ARG A 295 -25.71 -2.58 -3.58
N LEU A 296 -24.83 -1.59 -3.74
CA LEU A 296 -23.45 -1.83 -4.15
C LEU A 296 -22.57 -2.26 -2.96
N PRO A 297 -21.54 -3.10 -3.18
CA PRO A 297 -20.51 -3.34 -2.19
C PRO A 297 -19.76 -2.04 -1.86
N ARG A 298 -19.22 -1.94 -0.64
CA ARG A 298 -18.47 -0.75 -0.20
C ARG A 298 -17.07 -0.74 -0.80
N GLY A 299 -16.63 0.42 -1.29
CA GLY A 299 -15.22 0.69 -1.58
C GLY A 299 -14.43 1.09 -0.33
N TYR A 300 -13.14 0.76 -0.30
CA TYR A 300 -12.27 1.05 0.83
C TYR A 300 -11.19 2.06 0.45
N ALA A 301 -10.99 3.09 1.26
CA ALA A 301 -9.87 4.01 1.07
C ALA A 301 -8.56 3.28 1.35
N SER A 302 -7.50 3.66 0.61
CA SER A 302 -6.17 3.13 0.92
C SER A 302 -5.77 3.48 2.36
N PRO A 303 -5.21 2.51 3.12
CA PRO A 303 -4.73 2.74 4.47
C PRO A 303 -3.34 3.39 4.52
N PHE A 304 -2.64 3.52 3.39
CA PHE A 304 -1.21 3.87 3.35
C PHE A 304 -0.97 5.36 3.13
N ASP A 305 -0.24 6.02 4.02
CA ASP A 305 0.03 7.46 3.93
C ASP A 305 1.31 7.77 3.14
N ILE A 306 1.16 8.43 2.00
CA ILE A 306 2.25 8.92 1.15
C ILE A 306 2.46 10.39 1.48
N GLN A 307 3.56 10.69 2.17
CA GLN A 307 3.90 12.06 2.54
C GLN A 307 5.02 12.61 1.65
N GLY A 308 4.73 13.71 0.96
CA GLY A 308 5.76 14.48 0.26
C GLY A 308 6.57 15.31 1.24
N HIS A 309 7.81 14.90 1.53
CA HIS A 309 8.73 15.58 2.44
C HIS A 309 9.09 16.95 1.89
N ARG A 310 8.75 18.00 2.66
CA ARG A 310 8.90 19.41 2.25
C ARG A 310 8.31 19.70 0.87
N GLY A 311 7.21 19.01 0.54
CA GLY A 311 6.61 18.98 -0.80
C GLY A 311 7.15 17.84 -1.66
N ALA A 312 8.17 18.12 -2.48
CA ALA A 312 8.78 17.14 -3.40
C ALA A 312 10.25 17.50 -3.60
N ARG A 313 11.01 17.49 -2.49
CA ARG A 313 12.39 18.02 -2.41
C ARG A 313 13.34 17.44 -3.46
N ALA A 314 13.18 16.18 -3.86
CA ALA A 314 14.01 15.56 -4.89
C ALA A 314 13.78 16.15 -6.29
N VAL A 315 12.64 16.81 -6.51
CA VAL A 315 12.20 17.34 -7.81
C VAL A 315 12.28 18.86 -7.87
N LEU A 316 11.92 19.55 -6.79
CA LEU A 316 11.88 21.01 -6.70
C LEU A 316 12.46 21.49 -5.35
N PRO A 317 12.93 22.74 -5.25
CA PRO A 317 13.46 23.30 -4.00
C PRO A 317 12.48 23.15 -2.84
N GLU A 318 12.98 22.62 -1.73
CA GLU A 318 12.18 22.25 -0.56
C GLU A 318 11.37 23.40 0.02
N ASN A 319 10.22 23.07 0.63
CA ASN A 319 9.40 24.04 1.37
C ASN A 319 8.97 25.27 0.53
N THR A 320 9.01 25.19 -0.81
CA THR A 320 8.51 26.23 -1.72
C THR A 320 7.08 25.94 -2.17
N LEU A 321 6.36 26.97 -2.64
CA LEU A 321 5.02 26.74 -3.19
C LEU A 321 5.07 25.91 -4.46
N ALA A 322 6.14 26.00 -5.25
CA ALA A 322 6.38 25.13 -6.39
C ALA A 322 6.45 23.65 -6.00
N ALA A 323 7.24 23.29 -4.98
CA ALA A 323 7.35 21.91 -4.50
C ALA A 323 6.01 21.36 -3.98
N PHE A 324 5.26 22.16 -3.22
CA PHE A 324 3.93 21.74 -2.74
C PHE A 324 2.93 21.58 -3.89
N ARG A 325 2.93 22.45 -4.90
CA ARG A 325 2.06 22.32 -6.08
C ARG A 325 2.38 21.08 -6.90
N HIS A 326 3.67 20.74 -7.04
CA HIS A 326 4.09 19.50 -7.69
C HIS A 326 3.50 18.27 -6.98
N ALA A 327 3.69 18.17 -5.66
CA ALA A 327 3.13 17.09 -4.87
C ALA A 327 1.58 17.03 -4.95
N LEU A 328 0.91 18.18 -4.91
CA LEU A 328 -0.56 18.27 -5.03
C LEU A 328 -1.11 17.84 -6.40
N ALA A 329 -0.31 17.97 -7.46
CA ALA A 329 -0.69 17.58 -8.82
C ALA A 329 -0.82 16.05 -8.97
N ASN A 330 -0.12 15.28 -8.12
CA ASN A 330 -0.25 13.84 -8.08
C ASN A 330 -1.46 13.42 -7.20
N PRO A 331 -2.49 12.76 -7.77
CA PRO A 331 -3.70 12.37 -7.03
C PRO A 331 -3.44 11.34 -5.92
N ASP A 332 -2.33 10.61 -5.98
CA ASP A 332 -2.02 9.53 -5.05
C ASP A 332 -1.21 9.98 -3.82
N VAL A 333 -0.62 11.18 -3.86
CA VAL A 333 -0.04 11.81 -2.67
C VAL A 333 -1.17 12.17 -1.70
N SER A 334 -1.05 11.70 -0.45
CA SER A 334 -2.08 11.89 0.58
C SER A 334 -1.77 12.98 1.58
N THR A 335 -0.49 13.30 1.80
CA THR A 335 -0.08 14.26 2.82
C THR A 335 1.06 15.13 2.31
N LEU A 336 0.99 16.43 2.58
CA LEU A 336 2.14 17.33 2.46
C LEU A 336 2.83 17.41 3.81
N GLU A 337 4.09 17.01 3.86
CA GLU A 337 4.95 17.24 5.01
C GLU A 337 5.66 18.59 4.82
N LEU A 338 5.77 19.38 5.89
CA LEU A 338 6.46 20.67 5.86
C LEU A 338 6.96 21.09 7.24
N ASP A 339 7.96 21.97 7.21
CA ASP A 339 8.59 22.53 8.40
C ASP A 339 8.13 23.96 8.66
N THR A 340 8.10 24.38 9.92
CA THR A 340 7.74 25.76 10.27
C THR A 340 8.78 26.45 11.15
N GLY A 341 8.79 27.79 11.07
CA GLY A 341 9.51 28.72 11.94
C GLY A 341 8.63 29.93 12.28
N ILE A 342 9.04 30.75 13.26
CA ILE A 342 8.34 31.99 13.65
C ILE A 342 9.25 33.18 13.41
N SER A 343 8.84 34.10 12.53
CA SER A 343 9.56 35.34 12.24
C SER A 343 9.56 36.31 13.43
N ALA A 344 10.40 37.36 13.37
CA ALA A 344 10.53 38.39 14.42
C ALA A 344 9.21 39.15 14.69
N ASP A 345 8.41 39.36 13.65
CA ASP A 345 7.07 39.95 13.70
C ASP A 345 5.96 38.90 13.95
N GLY A 346 6.34 37.67 14.26
CA GLY A 346 5.44 36.63 14.77
C GLY A 346 4.61 35.93 13.69
N VAL A 347 5.06 35.90 12.44
CA VAL A 347 4.41 35.17 11.34
C VAL A 347 4.95 33.73 11.29
N VAL A 348 4.06 32.77 11.04
CA VAL A 348 4.46 31.38 10.81
C VAL A 348 4.95 31.23 9.36
N VAL A 349 6.24 30.98 9.21
CA VAL A 349 6.92 30.76 7.93
C VAL A 349 7.29 29.30 7.74
N VAL A 350 7.48 28.89 6.49
CA VAL A 350 7.69 27.48 6.11
C VAL A 350 9.12 27.33 5.60
N LEU A 351 9.96 26.68 6.41
CA LEU A 351 11.34 26.31 6.10
C LEU A 351 11.88 25.34 7.15
N HIS A 352 12.89 24.56 6.78
CA HIS A 352 13.44 23.51 7.63
C HIS A 352 14.36 24.03 8.75
N ASP A 353 15.24 24.96 8.44
CA ASP A 353 16.32 25.34 9.36
C ASP A 353 15.89 26.49 10.28
N ARG A 354 16.42 26.51 11.52
CA ARG A 354 16.26 27.63 12.46
C ARG A 354 17.00 28.90 12.00
N THR A 355 17.92 28.75 11.05
CA THR A 355 18.69 29.81 10.37
C THR A 355 18.45 29.77 8.86
N ILE A 356 18.65 30.89 8.17
CA ILE A 356 18.55 30.94 6.72
C ILE A 356 19.73 30.23 6.09
N ASN A 357 19.48 29.05 5.53
CA ASN A 357 20.53 28.20 4.99
C ASN A 357 21.03 28.70 3.63
N GLY A 358 22.33 29.03 3.60
CA GLY A 358 23.01 29.50 2.41
C GLY A 358 23.21 28.44 1.32
N SER A 359 22.97 27.14 1.57
CA SER A 359 22.91 26.17 0.48
C SER A 359 21.57 26.19 -0.26
N HIS A 360 20.50 26.74 0.35
CA HIS A 360 19.15 26.69 -0.21
C HIS A 360 18.65 28.06 -0.68
N CYS A 361 19.06 29.14 0.00
CA CYS A 361 18.60 30.49 -0.30
C CYS A 361 19.74 31.42 -0.72
N VAL A 362 19.37 32.50 -1.42
CA VAL A 362 20.23 33.65 -1.75
C VAL A 362 19.57 34.96 -1.33
N ASP A 363 20.41 35.88 -0.86
CA ASP A 363 20.03 37.29 -0.70
C ASP A 363 19.84 37.93 -2.07
N THR A 364 18.71 38.62 -2.28
CA THR A 364 18.46 39.38 -3.53
C THR A 364 18.62 40.88 -3.31
N ALA A 365 17.99 41.42 -2.27
CA ALA A 365 18.03 42.82 -1.89
C ALA A 365 17.63 43.01 -0.41
N PRO A 366 18.06 44.11 0.24
CA PRO A 366 17.53 44.48 1.54
C PRO A 366 16.08 44.97 1.42
N THR A 367 15.30 44.84 2.49
CA THR A 367 13.92 45.36 2.56
C THR A 367 13.89 46.89 2.47
N THR A 368 14.88 47.55 3.08
CA THR A 368 15.09 48.99 3.03
C THR A 368 16.57 49.30 2.81
N ALA A 369 16.90 50.37 2.09
CA ALA A 369 18.27 50.80 1.90
C ALA A 369 18.99 50.97 3.26
N GLY A 370 20.16 50.34 3.41
CA GLY A 370 20.93 50.39 4.65
C GLY A 370 20.38 49.54 5.80
N ASP A 371 19.50 48.56 5.53
CA ASP A 371 19.05 47.62 6.57
C ASP A 371 20.27 46.96 7.26
N PRO A 372 20.48 47.19 8.57
CA PRO A 372 21.63 46.66 9.29
C PRO A 372 21.62 45.13 9.40
N LYS A 373 20.47 44.49 9.14
CA LYS A 373 20.33 43.05 9.09
C LYS A 373 20.58 42.47 7.70
N PHE A 374 20.90 43.23 6.66
CA PHE A 374 21.32 42.66 5.38
C PHE A 374 22.85 42.41 5.36
N PRO A 375 23.37 41.29 4.81
CA PRO A 375 22.66 40.15 4.21
C PRO A 375 21.90 39.31 5.26
N TYR A 376 20.82 38.65 4.84
CA TYR A 376 19.94 37.86 5.70
C TYR A 376 20.32 36.37 5.76
N VAL A 377 20.97 35.83 4.73
CA VAL A 377 21.47 34.45 4.75
C VAL A 377 22.42 34.25 5.95
N GLY A 378 22.26 33.14 6.66
CA GLY A 378 23.00 32.82 7.90
C GLY A 378 22.37 33.36 9.19
N LYS A 379 21.35 34.25 9.11
CA LYS A 379 20.66 34.77 10.30
C LYS A 379 19.56 33.83 10.77
N ARG A 380 19.20 33.92 12.06
CA ARG A 380 18.08 33.14 12.61
C ARG A 380 16.77 33.64 12.02
N VAL A 381 15.86 32.71 11.73
CA VAL A 381 14.51 33.03 11.27
C VAL A 381 13.80 33.96 12.27
N HIS A 382 13.99 33.68 13.56
CA HIS A 382 13.38 34.44 14.64
C HIS A 382 13.88 35.89 14.75
N ASP A 383 15.03 36.22 14.14
CA ASP A 383 15.58 37.57 14.13
C ASP A 383 15.14 38.39 12.91
N LEU A 384 14.44 37.79 11.93
CA LEU A 384 14.04 38.44 10.69
C LEU A 384 12.52 38.62 10.61
N THR A 385 12.06 39.77 10.13
CA THR A 385 10.63 40.02 9.85
C THR A 385 10.18 39.26 8.61
N LEU A 386 8.88 39.07 8.42
CA LEU A 386 8.35 38.48 7.18
C LEU A 386 8.80 39.25 5.94
N ALA A 387 8.82 40.58 5.99
CA ALA A 387 9.24 41.42 4.87
C ALA A 387 10.69 41.11 4.43
N GLN A 388 11.59 40.92 5.41
CA GLN A 388 12.98 40.52 5.17
C GLN A 388 13.07 39.10 4.61
N LEU A 389 12.35 38.14 5.20
CA LEU A 389 12.32 36.76 4.71
C LEU A 389 11.78 36.66 3.27
N LYS A 390 10.84 37.53 2.89
CA LYS A 390 10.25 37.59 1.55
C LYS A 390 11.18 38.21 0.50
N THR A 391 12.35 38.72 0.84
CA THR A 391 13.36 39.13 -0.17
C THR A 391 14.29 37.99 -0.56
N LEU A 392 14.31 36.89 0.19
CA LEU A 392 15.15 35.72 -0.14
C LEU A 392 14.58 34.98 -1.35
N ASP A 393 15.48 34.60 -2.27
CA ASP A 393 15.19 33.61 -3.30
C ASP A 393 15.69 32.25 -2.81
N CYS A 394 14.75 31.35 -2.54
CA CYS A 394 14.99 29.98 -2.10
C CYS A 394 14.61 28.95 -3.19
N GLY A 395 14.47 29.41 -4.43
CA GLY A 395 14.17 28.57 -5.59
C GLY A 395 15.31 28.47 -6.60
N SER A 396 16.25 29.40 -6.60
CA SER A 396 17.36 29.42 -7.55
C SER A 396 18.43 28.36 -7.31
N LYS A 397 18.53 27.81 -6.09
CA LYS A 397 19.55 26.79 -5.75
C LYS A 397 19.01 25.38 -5.87
N THR A 398 19.86 24.49 -6.36
CA THR A 398 19.66 23.04 -6.36
C THR A 398 20.77 22.36 -5.57
N LEU A 399 20.49 21.20 -5.00
CA LEU A 399 21.44 20.47 -4.16
C LEU A 399 22.14 19.33 -4.91
N PRO A 400 23.45 19.13 -4.72
CA PRO A 400 24.21 18.08 -5.42
C PRO A 400 23.64 16.67 -5.23
N GLU A 401 23.07 16.37 -4.07
CA GLU A 401 22.44 15.08 -3.76
C GLU A 401 21.12 14.84 -4.52
N PHE A 402 20.53 15.87 -5.12
CA PHE A 402 19.32 15.77 -5.94
C PHE A 402 19.61 16.19 -7.40
N PRO A 403 20.29 15.33 -8.19
CA PRO A 403 20.71 15.67 -9.54
C PRO A 403 19.55 15.94 -10.51
N ARG A 404 18.32 15.51 -10.17
CA ARG A 404 17.09 15.75 -10.95
C ARG A 404 16.29 16.97 -10.48
N GLN A 405 16.71 17.64 -9.41
CA GLN A 405 16.02 18.80 -8.86
C GLN A 405 16.12 19.97 -9.84
N ARG A 406 14.99 20.65 -10.08
CA ARG A 406 14.92 21.79 -11.00
C ARG A 406 14.77 23.08 -10.23
N ALA A 407 15.66 24.05 -10.47
CA ALA A 407 15.53 25.39 -9.92
C ALA A 407 14.22 26.07 -10.38
N VAL A 408 13.65 26.89 -9.51
CA VAL A 408 12.51 27.78 -9.79
C VAL A 408 12.87 29.18 -9.29
N PRO A 409 13.68 29.94 -10.04
CA PRO A 409 14.15 31.26 -9.61
C PRO A 409 13.01 32.17 -9.17
N GLY A 410 13.19 32.84 -8.03
CA GLY A 410 12.22 33.76 -7.46
C GLY A 410 11.18 33.13 -6.53
N GLU A 411 11.18 31.81 -6.32
CA GLU A 411 10.43 31.22 -5.19
C GLU A 411 10.98 31.77 -3.85
N ARG A 412 10.08 32.17 -2.97
CA ARG A 412 10.39 32.83 -1.69
C ARG A 412 10.02 31.91 -0.54
N VAL A 413 10.53 32.19 0.66
CA VAL A 413 10.05 31.57 1.89
C VAL A 413 8.52 31.76 2.00
N PRO A 414 7.70 30.70 1.97
CA PRO A 414 6.26 30.83 2.15
C PRO A 414 5.89 31.04 3.61
N THR A 415 4.72 31.61 3.83
CA THR A 415 3.98 31.56 5.09
C THR A 415 3.14 30.29 5.12
N LEU A 416 2.80 29.82 6.32
CA LEU A 416 1.90 28.69 6.46
C LEU A 416 0.51 28.98 5.85
N ALA A 417 0.06 30.23 5.90
CA ALA A 417 -1.18 30.67 5.27
C ALA A 417 -1.17 30.54 3.74
N GLU A 418 -0.03 30.83 3.08
CA GLU A 418 0.13 30.64 1.63
C GLU A 418 0.10 29.16 1.24
N VAL A 419 0.65 28.26 2.07
CA VAL A 419 0.55 26.81 1.85
C VAL A 419 -0.91 26.35 1.91
N PHE A 420 -1.68 26.78 2.93
CA PHE A 420 -3.12 26.47 2.97
C PHE A 420 -3.89 27.02 1.77
N ALA A 421 -3.53 28.21 1.29
CA ALA A 421 -4.11 28.79 0.08
C ALA A 421 -3.78 27.94 -1.16
N ALA A 422 -2.55 27.43 -1.28
CA ALA A 422 -2.15 26.53 -2.38
C ALA A 422 -2.94 25.21 -2.36
N VAL A 423 -3.15 24.61 -1.18
CA VAL A 423 -3.98 23.40 -1.02
C VAL A 423 -5.44 23.67 -1.39
N ARG A 424 -5.99 24.84 -1.06
CA ARG A 424 -7.35 25.22 -1.49
C ARG A 424 -7.43 25.42 -2.99
N ALA A 425 -6.44 26.09 -3.57
CA ALA A 425 -6.38 26.39 -5.00
C ALA A 425 -6.25 25.13 -5.88
N SER A 426 -5.66 24.05 -5.35
CA SER A 426 -5.59 22.77 -6.08
C SER A 426 -6.94 22.04 -6.17
N GLY A 427 -7.96 22.46 -5.41
CA GLY A 427 -9.26 21.79 -5.34
C GLY A 427 -9.25 20.47 -4.55
N ARG A 428 -8.10 20.02 -4.04
CA ARG A 428 -7.97 18.76 -3.28
C ARG A 428 -8.56 18.90 -1.87
N THR A 429 -9.64 18.19 -1.60
CA THR A 429 -10.29 18.13 -0.27
C THR A 429 -9.80 16.99 0.61
N ASP A 430 -9.06 16.05 0.04
CA ASP A 430 -8.58 14.80 0.64
C ASP A 430 -7.17 14.91 1.24
N VAL A 431 -6.30 15.78 0.70
CA VAL A 431 -4.90 15.91 1.13
C VAL A 431 -4.78 16.37 2.59
N ARG A 432 -3.89 15.76 3.37
CA ARG A 432 -3.57 16.17 4.74
C ARG A 432 -2.29 17.00 4.78
N LEU A 433 -2.00 17.61 5.92
CA LEU A 433 -0.73 18.28 6.19
C LEU A 433 -0.10 17.70 7.45
N ASN A 434 1.17 17.34 7.39
CA ASN A 434 1.99 16.98 8.54
C ASN A 434 2.99 18.12 8.81
N ILE A 435 2.71 18.93 9.83
CA ILE A 435 3.42 20.19 10.07
C ILE A 435 4.41 20.03 11.22
N GLU A 436 5.69 20.19 10.93
CA GLU A 436 6.76 20.14 11.93
C GLU A 436 7.01 21.51 12.58
N THR A 437 7.16 21.54 13.91
CA THR A 437 7.73 22.69 14.62
C THR A 437 9.24 22.55 14.75
N LYS A 438 10.03 23.39 14.03
CA LYS A 438 11.49 23.37 14.12
C LYS A 438 11.99 24.19 15.31
N ILE A 439 12.04 23.54 16.46
CA ILE A 439 12.48 24.09 17.73
C ILE A 439 13.35 23.08 18.47
N SER A 440 14.29 23.58 19.26
CA SER A 440 15.09 22.77 20.17
C SER A 440 14.75 23.11 21.63
N PRO A 441 14.65 22.12 22.53
CA PRO A 441 14.48 22.39 23.94
C PRO A 441 15.77 22.83 24.64
N THR A 442 16.91 22.77 23.96
CA THR A 442 18.24 23.06 24.50
C THR A 442 18.84 24.37 23.99
N ALA A 443 18.16 25.05 23.07
CA ALA A 443 18.60 26.31 22.49
C ALA A 443 17.50 27.38 22.48
N ALA A 444 17.90 28.63 22.75
CA ALA A 444 17.02 29.80 22.75
C ALA A 444 17.18 30.64 21.47
N ASP A 445 17.05 29.99 20.31
CA ASP A 445 17.23 30.59 18.97
C ASP A 445 15.94 30.65 18.14
N THR A 446 14.81 30.30 18.75
CA THR A 446 13.45 30.37 18.20
C THR A 446 12.50 30.99 19.22
N ALA A 447 11.25 31.26 18.82
CA ALA A 447 10.21 31.64 19.76
C ALA A 447 10.01 30.54 20.83
N PRO A 448 9.66 30.88 22.09
CA PRO A 448 9.37 29.89 23.12
C PRO A 448 8.34 28.85 22.66
N TYR A 449 8.51 27.58 23.05
CA TYR A 449 7.74 26.45 22.51
C TYR A 449 6.22 26.66 22.54
N ASP A 450 5.73 27.32 23.58
CA ASP A 450 4.32 27.55 23.81
C ASP A 450 3.77 28.67 22.92
N VAL A 451 4.54 29.74 22.69
CA VAL A 451 4.24 30.79 21.71
C VAL A 451 4.28 30.22 20.30
N PHE A 452 5.34 29.47 19.97
CA PHE A 452 5.50 28.82 18.66
C PHE A 452 4.30 27.95 18.35
N THR A 453 4.00 26.98 19.23
CA THR A 453 2.91 26.03 19.03
C THR A 453 1.57 26.73 18.91
N ARG A 454 1.28 27.73 19.77
CA ARG A 454 0.01 28.48 19.70
C ARG A 454 -0.15 29.24 18.40
N LYS A 455 0.92 29.80 17.83
CA LYS A 455 0.87 30.46 16.51
C LYS A 455 0.56 29.46 15.39
N VAL A 456 1.26 28.33 15.35
CA VAL A 456 1.00 27.27 14.35
C VAL A 456 -0.43 26.73 14.45
N VAL A 457 -0.87 26.37 15.67
CA VAL A 457 -2.25 25.90 15.92
C VAL A 457 -3.28 26.98 15.58
N GLY A 458 -2.97 28.25 15.86
CA GLY A 458 -3.79 29.39 15.50
C GLY A 458 -4.02 29.47 13.98
N GLU A 459 -2.96 29.37 13.18
CA GLU A 459 -3.07 29.34 11.72
C GLU A 459 -3.87 28.13 11.21
N ILE A 460 -3.61 26.93 11.75
CA ILE A 460 -4.37 25.72 11.38
C ILE A 460 -5.87 25.92 11.61
N LYS A 461 -6.26 26.47 12.76
CA LYS A 461 -7.67 26.73 13.11
C LYS A 461 -8.27 27.83 12.25
N ARG A 462 -7.56 28.95 12.07
CA ARG A 462 -7.97 30.09 11.23
C ARG A 462 -8.22 29.65 9.79
N ALA A 463 -7.36 28.78 9.27
CA ALA A 463 -7.50 28.22 7.94
C ALA A 463 -8.55 27.11 7.84
N GLY A 464 -9.14 26.63 8.94
CA GLY A 464 -10.14 25.55 8.93
C GLY A 464 -9.58 24.17 8.60
N PHE A 465 -8.29 23.93 8.83
CA PHE A 465 -7.59 22.68 8.50
C PHE A 465 -7.47 21.69 9.67
N THR A 466 -8.06 21.96 10.84
CA THR A 466 -7.93 21.15 12.07
C THR A 466 -8.08 19.64 11.85
N ARG A 467 -9.05 19.18 11.04
CA ARG A 467 -9.27 17.74 10.80
C ARG A 467 -8.34 17.11 9.75
N ARG A 468 -7.60 17.95 9.01
CA ARG A 468 -6.68 17.56 7.92
C ARG A 468 -5.22 17.75 8.31
N THR A 469 -4.92 18.11 9.55
CA THR A 469 -3.57 18.42 9.99
C THR A 469 -3.13 17.54 11.14
N THR A 470 -1.92 16.98 11.02
CA THR A 470 -1.11 16.52 12.14
C THR A 470 -0.03 17.55 12.47
N LEU A 471 0.30 17.69 13.75
CA LEU A 471 1.47 18.45 14.18
C LEU A 471 2.53 17.47 14.71
N GLN A 472 3.73 17.56 14.15
CA GLN A 472 4.87 16.72 14.49
C GLN A 472 6.01 17.55 15.08
N SER A 473 6.85 16.94 15.91
CA SER A 473 7.99 17.61 16.52
C SER A 473 8.92 16.62 17.22
N PHE A 474 10.23 16.92 17.18
CA PHE A 474 11.21 16.31 18.07
C PHE A 474 11.07 16.81 19.52
N ASP A 475 10.72 18.08 19.72
CA ASP A 475 10.37 18.61 21.04
C ASP A 475 8.91 18.29 21.36
N TRP A 476 8.69 17.25 22.16
CA TRP A 476 7.35 16.75 22.47
C TRP A 476 6.51 17.71 23.32
N ARG A 477 7.08 18.79 23.86
CA ARG A 477 6.28 19.83 24.52
C ARG A 477 5.30 20.47 23.52
N THR A 478 5.69 20.60 22.26
CA THR A 478 4.83 21.18 21.21
C THR A 478 3.66 20.26 20.87
N ILE A 479 3.89 18.96 20.71
CA ILE A 479 2.82 18.00 20.41
C ILE A 479 1.86 17.83 21.59
N MET A 480 2.35 17.84 22.83
CA MET A 480 1.49 17.79 24.02
C MET A 480 0.57 19.01 24.10
N LEU A 481 1.08 20.19 23.77
CA LEU A 481 0.29 21.42 23.74
C LEU A 481 -0.70 21.44 22.55
N ALA A 482 -0.27 20.99 21.36
CA ALA A 482 -1.13 20.88 20.19
C ALA A 482 -2.29 19.89 20.40
N ARG A 483 -2.01 18.76 21.06
CA ARG A 483 -3.02 17.76 21.44
C ARG A 483 -4.12 18.35 22.31
N ARG A 484 -3.76 19.13 23.33
CA ARG A 484 -4.74 19.84 24.20
C ARG A 484 -5.60 20.82 23.41
N ALA A 485 -5.08 21.35 22.31
CA ALA A 485 -5.80 22.24 21.42
C ALA A 485 -6.65 21.53 20.36
N GLY A 486 -6.71 20.19 20.36
CA GLY A 486 -7.53 19.37 19.47
C GLY A 486 -6.87 19.03 18.12
N ILE A 487 -5.56 19.18 17.99
CA ILE A 487 -4.80 18.77 16.80
C ILE A 487 -4.30 17.32 16.98
N GLU A 488 -4.36 16.52 15.93
CA GLU A 488 -3.74 15.19 15.92
C GLU A 488 -2.22 15.33 15.87
N THR A 489 -1.47 14.42 16.50
CA THR A 489 -0.03 14.61 16.67
C THR A 489 0.82 13.39 16.36
N VAL A 490 2.03 13.65 15.91
CA VAL A 490 3.06 12.65 15.57
C VAL A 490 4.28 12.91 16.45
N ALA A 491 4.75 11.87 17.14
CA ALA A 491 6.00 11.95 17.88
C ALA A 491 7.17 11.67 16.93
N LEU A 492 8.00 12.68 16.66
CA LEU A 492 9.27 12.45 15.97
C LEU A 492 10.29 11.91 16.96
N VAL A 493 11.10 10.96 16.48
CA VAL A 493 12.17 10.36 17.25
C VAL A 493 13.40 10.26 16.35
N TRP A 494 14.50 10.83 16.82
CA TRP A 494 15.84 10.73 16.26
C TRP A 494 16.68 9.92 17.24
N GLN A 495 17.16 8.75 16.83
CA GLN A 495 17.93 7.89 17.69
C GLN A 495 18.95 7.05 16.90
N TYR A 496 20.18 7.03 17.39
CA TYR A 496 21.31 6.22 16.90
C TYR A 496 21.95 5.46 18.07
N GLY A 497 23.15 4.92 17.84
CA GLY A 497 23.98 4.23 18.82
C GLY A 497 24.60 5.11 19.92
N PRO A 498 25.44 4.51 20.79
CA PRO A 498 26.00 5.16 21.96
C PRO A 498 26.99 6.26 21.61
N ALA A 499 27.71 6.06 20.51
CA ALA A 499 28.71 7.02 20.06
C ALA A 499 28.03 8.29 19.53
N GLU A 500 26.94 8.13 18.78
CA GLU A 500 26.18 9.20 18.17
C GLU A 500 25.21 9.87 19.14
N CYS A 501 24.81 9.19 20.21
CA CYS A 501 23.89 9.70 21.23
C CYS A 501 24.54 9.76 22.61
N ALA A 502 25.75 10.33 22.68
CA ALA A 502 26.56 10.37 23.90
C ALA A 502 26.13 11.46 24.90
N SER A 503 25.50 12.54 24.42
CA SER A 503 25.21 13.75 25.19
C SER A 503 23.89 14.42 24.79
N ILE A 504 23.45 15.41 25.59
CA ILE A 504 22.28 16.26 25.28
C ILE A 504 22.49 17.00 23.94
N ALA A 505 23.74 17.34 23.62
CA ALA A 505 24.08 18.13 22.45
C ALA A 505 23.90 17.37 21.13
N ASP A 506 23.81 16.04 21.19
CA ASP A 506 23.65 15.19 20.01
C ASP A 506 22.17 15.08 19.56
N GLU A 507 21.26 15.77 20.25
CA GLU A 507 19.85 15.93 19.89
C GLU A 507 19.03 14.63 19.76
N CYS A 508 19.54 13.49 20.25
CA CYS A 508 18.80 12.23 20.25
C CYS A 508 17.57 12.29 21.19
N SER A 509 16.39 11.94 20.65
CA SER A 509 15.11 12.28 21.27
C SER A 509 14.81 11.48 22.53
N LEU A 510 15.21 10.21 22.63
CA LEU A 510 14.99 9.43 23.85
C LEU A 510 16.10 9.65 24.88
N GLN A 511 17.23 10.20 24.43
CA GLN A 511 18.44 10.53 25.19
C GLN A 511 18.79 9.51 26.29
N ALA A 512 18.63 8.23 25.98
CA ALA A 512 18.70 7.16 26.97
C ALA A 512 18.76 5.76 26.33
N VAL A 513 19.67 5.54 25.38
CA VAL A 513 19.96 4.16 24.97
C VAL A 513 21.23 3.64 25.65
N TYR A 514 22.04 4.49 26.27
CA TYR A 514 23.31 4.04 26.88
C TYR A 514 23.63 4.75 28.21
N GLY A 515 23.15 4.18 29.33
CA GLY A 515 23.93 4.14 30.57
C GLY A 515 23.43 4.88 31.81
N ASP A 516 22.81 6.07 31.72
CA ASP A 516 22.47 6.88 32.91
C ASP A 516 20.95 7.12 33.09
N PRO A 517 20.29 6.41 34.02
CA PRO A 517 18.86 6.58 34.32
C PRO A 517 18.50 7.91 35.01
N THR A 518 19.50 8.68 35.48
CA THR A 518 19.29 9.97 36.14
C THR A 518 19.03 11.10 35.14
N VAL A 519 19.53 10.96 33.91
CA VAL A 519 19.34 11.95 32.85
C VAL A 519 17.96 11.78 32.21
N LYS A 520 17.20 12.87 32.13
CA LYS A 520 15.89 12.92 31.47
C LYS A 520 16.01 13.68 30.16
N SER A 521 15.56 13.05 29.07
CA SER A 521 15.56 13.70 27.77
C SER A 521 14.75 15.00 27.79
N PRO A 522 15.32 16.14 27.40
CA PRO A 522 14.57 17.38 27.26
C PRO A 522 13.58 17.32 26.08
N TRP A 523 13.78 16.37 25.14
CA TRP A 523 12.98 16.21 23.93
C TRP A 523 11.64 15.53 24.18
N THR A 524 11.49 14.71 25.23
CA THR A 524 10.25 13.97 25.52
C THR A 524 9.23 14.76 26.35
N GLY A 525 9.44 16.07 26.54
CA GLY A 525 8.49 16.94 27.24
C GLY A 525 8.23 16.54 28.69
N GLY A 526 9.23 15.94 29.35
CA GLY A 526 9.15 15.47 30.74
C GLY A 526 8.68 14.02 30.89
N LEU A 527 8.44 13.30 29.79
CA LEU A 527 8.15 11.86 29.85
C LEU A 527 9.46 11.07 29.99
N ASP A 528 9.53 10.28 31.06
CA ASP A 528 10.74 9.55 31.41
C ASP A 528 10.81 8.19 30.69
N TRP A 529 11.73 8.08 29.72
CA TRP A 529 12.01 6.81 29.04
C TRP A 529 12.38 5.70 30.03
N TRP A 530 13.25 5.98 31.01
CA TRP A 530 13.77 4.96 31.93
C TRP A 530 12.70 4.36 32.83
N LYS A 531 11.64 5.11 33.12
CA LYS A 531 10.48 4.62 33.88
C LYS A 531 9.60 3.65 33.10
N HIS A 532 9.65 3.69 31.78
CA HIS A 532 8.70 2.97 30.92
C HIS A 532 9.35 1.92 30.05
N ARG A 533 10.51 2.22 29.44
CA ARG A 533 11.20 1.40 28.44
C ARG A 533 10.25 0.82 27.37
N ASP A 534 9.23 1.61 27.05
CA ASP A 534 8.14 1.24 26.15
C ASP A 534 7.78 2.47 25.33
N LEU A 535 8.29 2.52 24.11
CA LEU A 535 8.12 3.66 23.22
C LEU A 535 6.65 3.92 22.91
N ALA A 536 5.85 2.87 22.67
CA ALA A 536 4.43 3.02 22.41
C ALA A 536 3.67 3.60 23.60
N LYS A 537 4.12 3.30 24.83
CA LYS A 537 3.57 3.92 26.04
C LYS A 537 3.92 5.40 26.10
N LEU A 538 5.17 5.77 25.84
CA LEU A 538 5.62 7.16 25.79
C LEU A 538 4.86 7.98 24.75
N VAL A 539 4.76 7.47 23.52
CA VAL A 539 4.06 8.12 22.40
C VAL A 539 2.59 8.37 22.75
N ARG A 540 1.90 7.39 23.35
CA ARG A 540 0.50 7.58 23.77
C ARG A 540 0.37 8.56 24.93
N GLN A 541 1.32 8.58 25.86
CA GLN A 541 1.32 9.52 26.99
C GLN A 541 1.60 10.97 26.55
N SER A 542 2.39 11.18 25.48
CA SER A 542 2.54 12.51 24.87
C SER A 542 1.28 12.96 24.14
N GLY A 543 0.36 12.02 23.89
CA GLY A 543 -0.91 12.26 23.20
C GLY A 543 -0.84 12.06 21.70
N ALA A 544 0.30 11.62 21.17
CA ALA A 544 0.47 11.27 19.77
C ALA A 544 -0.19 9.94 19.41
N SER A 545 -0.72 9.85 18.19
CA SER A 545 -1.30 8.64 17.60
C SER A 545 -0.30 7.88 16.73
N THR A 546 0.78 8.55 16.35
CA THR A 546 1.75 8.08 15.36
C THR A 546 3.15 8.34 15.89
N VAL A 547 4.08 7.42 15.61
CA VAL A 547 5.51 7.64 15.75
C VAL A 547 6.15 7.71 14.38
N SER A 548 7.07 8.65 14.24
CA SER A 548 7.85 8.83 13.03
C SER A 548 9.32 8.84 13.43
N ALA A 549 10.10 7.94 12.85
CA ALA A 549 11.37 7.53 13.41
C ALA A 549 12.37 7.11 12.33
N ASN A 550 13.65 7.31 12.61
CA ASN A 550 14.76 7.05 11.69
C ASN A 550 15.25 5.59 11.70
N TRP A 551 15.11 4.85 12.82
CA TRP A 551 15.73 3.52 12.92
C TRP A 551 15.09 2.44 12.05
N GLN A 552 13.80 2.57 11.71
CA GLN A 552 13.14 1.61 10.82
C GLN A 552 13.78 1.57 9.43
N VAL A 553 14.59 2.58 9.09
CA VAL A 553 15.33 2.73 7.83
C VAL A 553 16.70 2.03 7.88
N HIS A 554 17.26 1.70 9.05
CA HIS A 554 18.55 1.00 9.15
C HIS A 554 18.50 -0.43 8.57
N ASP A 555 19.64 -0.96 8.10
CA ASP A 555 19.74 -2.27 7.43
C ASP A 555 19.33 -3.44 8.34
N PRO A 556 18.37 -4.32 7.95
CA PRO A 556 17.97 -5.49 8.73
C PRO A 556 19.01 -6.62 8.74
N ASN A 557 20.02 -6.61 7.87
CA ASN A 557 21.05 -7.65 7.79
C ASN A 557 22.21 -7.44 8.78
N GLN A 558 22.03 -6.55 9.76
CA GLN A 558 23.02 -6.28 10.79
C GLN A 558 23.10 -7.44 11.81
N GLY A 559 24.30 -7.77 12.26
CA GLY A 559 24.53 -8.88 13.20
C GLY A 559 23.87 -8.67 14.56
N THR A 560 23.40 -9.76 15.18
CA THR A 560 22.78 -9.78 16.51
C THR A 560 23.79 -9.90 17.65
N VAL A 561 23.47 -9.36 18.84
CA VAL A 561 24.18 -9.63 20.11
C VAL A 561 23.20 -10.14 21.17
N ALA A 562 23.67 -10.95 22.13
CA ALA A 562 22.81 -11.50 23.19
C ALA A 562 22.46 -10.45 24.26
N SER A 563 21.19 -10.04 24.34
CA SER A 563 20.65 -9.17 25.41
C SER A 563 19.17 -9.49 25.71
N GLU A 564 18.74 -9.38 26.96
CA GLU A 564 17.31 -9.51 27.33
C GLU A 564 16.50 -8.25 26.98
N ASP A 565 17.15 -7.10 26.86
CA ASP A 565 16.54 -5.84 26.45
C ASP A 565 16.50 -5.77 24.92
N TRP A 566 15.30 -5.76 24.31
CA TRP A 566 15.13 -5.84 22.85
C TRP A 566 15.85 -4.72 22.07
N TYR A 567 16.07 -3.54 22.68
CA TYR A 567 16.77 -2.40 22.06
C TYR A 567 18.30 -2.54 22.03
N LEU A 568 18.84 -3.61 22.62
CA LEU A 568 20.28 -3.92 22.68
C LEU A 568 20.65 -5.22 21.96
N ARG A 569 19.74 -5.82 21.17
CA ARG A 569 19.91 -7.18 20.60
C ARG A 569 20.57 -7.24 19.21
N GLU A 570 20.88 -6.10 18.63
CA GLU A 570 21.51 -5.96 17.31
C GLU A 570 22.71 -5.02 17.44
N ASN A 571 23.50 -4.86 16.36
CA ASN A 571 24.77 -4.11 16.35
C ASN A 571 24.74 -2.93 17.34
N PRO A 572 25.59 -2.92 18.38
CA PRO A 572 25.53 -1.89 19.42
C PRO A 572 25.74 -0.47 18.88
N ALA A 573 26.15 -0.28 17.62
CA ALA A 573 26.22 1.03 16.96
C ALA A 573 24.86 1.65 16.56
N TYR A 574 23.73 0.94 16.64
CA TYR A 574 22.42 1.49 16.27
C TYR A 574 21.33 1.14 17.29
N PHE A 575 20.29 1.99 17.36
CA PHE A 575 19.09 1.71 18.15
C PHE A 575 18.07 1.01 17.26
N HIS A 576 17.50 -0.11 17.71
CA HIS A 576 16.70 -0.97 16.83
C HIS A 576 15.18 -0.79 16.98
N GLY A 577 14.74 -0.05 18.01
CA GLY A 577 13.32 0.26 18.31
C GLY A 577 12.34 -0.94 18.32
N PRO A 578 11.09 -0.76 18.79
CA PRO A 578 10.11 -1.84 18.72
C PRO A 578 9.74 -2.12 17.26
N THR A 579 9.32 -3.34 16.97
CA THR A 579 8.85 -3.69 15.62
C THR A 579 7.58 -2.92 15.26
N VAL A 580 7.32 -2.76 13.95
CA VAL A 580 6.09 -2.11 13.44
C VAL A 580 4.84 -2.77 14.02
N ALA A 581 4.79 -4.11 14.01
CA ALA A 581 3.66 -4.87 14.54
C ALA A 581 3.45 -4.68 16.06
N GLU A 582 4.51 -4.52 16.84
CA GLU A 582 4.40 -4.23 18.28
C GLU A 582 3.81 -2.86 18.56
N LEU A 583 4.22 -1.84 17.80
CA LEU A 583 3.68 -0.47 17.89
C LEU A 583 2.19 -0.46 17.51
N GLN A 584 1.83 -1.10 16.40
CA GLN A 584 0.45 -1.16 15.90
C GLN A 584 -0.48 -1.93 16.84
N ARG A 585 -0.03 -3.06 17.44
CA ARG A 585 -0.80 -3.76 18.49
C ARG A 585 -1.11 -2.89 19.70
N LYS A 586 -0.27 -1.89 19.98
CA LYS A 586 -0.46 -0.91 21.05
C LYS A 586 -1.19 0.35 20.59
N GLY A 587 -1.71 0.37 19.35
CA GLY A 587 -2.50 1.47 18.79
C GLY A 587 -1.67 2.66 18.32
N VAL A 588 -0.38 2.46 18.02
CA VAL A 588 0.52 3.49 17.50
C VAL A 588 0.82 3.22 16.04
N LYS A 589 0.53 4.18 15.16
CA LYS A 589 0.90 4.12 13.74
C LYS A 589 2.39 4.39 13.55
N VAL A 590 2.97 3.87 12.47
CA VAL A 590 4.40 4.03 12.15
C VAL A 590 4.56 4.65 10.77
N VAL A 591 5.18 5.83 10.69
CA VAL A 591 5.45 6.54 9.44
C VAL A 591 6.92 7.00 9.44
N PRO A 592 7.88 6.18 8.96
CA PRO A 592 9.30 6.53 8.95
C PRO A 592 9.64 7.67 7.98
N TYR A 593 10.78 8.32 8.25
CA TYR A 593 11.38 9.38 7.43
C TYR A 593 12.92 9.19 7.38
N THR A 594 13.63 9.73 6.40
CA THR A 594 13.16 10.08 5.05
C THR A 594 13.68 9.02 4.10
N VAL A 595 12.80 8.43 3.29
CA VAL A 595 13.11 7.24 2.50
C VAL A 595 13.05 7.60 1.02
N ASN A 596 14.16 7.47 0.31
CA ASN A 596 14.31 8.01 -1.05
C ASN A 596 14.71 6.97 -2.09
N ASP A 597 15.00 5.74 -1.68
CA ASP A 597 15.30 4.63 -2.58
C ASP A 597 14.19 3.57 -2.56
N GLU A 598 13.96 2.99 -3.73
CA GLU A 598 12.89 2.02 -3.98
C GLU A 598 13.01 0.76 -3.10
N ALA A 599 14.23 0.26 -2.90
CA ALA A 599 14.46 -0.97 -2.15
C ALA A 599 14.04 -0.82 -0.69
N THR A 600 14.40 0.31 -0.07
CA THR A 600 14.02 0.62 1.30
C THR A 600 12.52 0.90 1.42
N MET A 601 11.90 1.59 0.46
CA MET A 601 10.44 1.76 0.40
C MET A 601 9.73 0.41 0.37
N GLN A 602 10.16 -0.50 -0.51
CA GLN A 602 9.60 -1.85 -0.64
C GLN A 602 9.74 -2.65 0.66
N ARG A 603 10.91 -2.57 1.31
CA ARG A 603 11.16 -3.22 2.60
C ARG A 603 10.23 -2.71 3.69
N LEU A 604 10.09 -1.39 3.83
CA LEU A 604 9.23 -0.77 4.84
C LEU A 604 7.75 -1.09 4.61
N ILE A 605 7.30 -1.10 3.35
CA ILE A 605 5.94 -1.52 2.99
C ILE A 605 5.69 -2.97 3.38
N ALA A 606 6.67 -3.87 3.18
CA ALA A 606 6.60 -5.27 3.58
C ALA A 606 6.61 -5.44 5.12
N LEU A 607 7.31 -4.59 5.86
CA LEU A 607 7.23 -4.52 7.33
C LEU A 607 5.88 -4.03 7.86
N GLY A 608 5.02 -3.48 6.98
CA GLY A 608 3.66 -3.09 7.31
C GLY A 608 3.51 -1.68 7.87
N VAL A 609 4.44 -0.76 7.60
CA VAL A 609 4.33 0.65 8.05
C VAL A 609 3.03 1.31 7.56
N ASP A 610 2.50 2.26 8.31
CA ASP A 610 1.25 2.96 7.99
C ASP A 610 1.42 4.01 6.89
N GLY A 611 2.65 4.43 6.62
CA GLY A 611 2.98 5.40 5.57
C GLY A 611 4.49 5.60 5.48
N VAL A 612 4.94 6.45 4.55
CA VAL A 612 6.35 6.83 4.39
C VAL A 612 6.44 8.31 4.04
N ILE A 613 7.44 8.98 4.61
CA ILE A 613 7.85 10.35 4.24
C ILE A 613 9.04 10.25 3.27
N SER A 614 8.91 10.85 2.09
CA SER A 614 9.91 10.77 1.01
C SER A 614 10.15 12.12 0.33
N ASP A 615 11.41 12.40 -0.02
CA ASP A 615 11.78 13.53 -0.88
C ASP A 615 11.28 13.35 -2.33
N ASP A 616 11.09 12.09 -2.76
CA ASP A 616 10.55 11.72 -4.08
C ASP A 616 9.17 11.03 -3.91
N PRO A 617 8.10 11.83 -3.71
CA PRO A 617 6.76 11.27 -3.55
C PRO A 617 6.25 10.54 -4.80
N ASP A 618 6.76 10.85 -6.00
CA ASP A 618 6.36 10.18 -7.24
C ASP A 618 6.91 8.75 -7.27
N LEU A 619 8.18 8.55 -6.90
CA LEU A 619 8.74 7.21 -6.71
C LEU A 619 7.98 6.42 -5.64
N LEU A 620 7.65 7.07 -4.51
CA LEU A 620 6.87 6.41 -3.45
C LEU A 620 5.46 6.00 -3.93
N VAL A 621 4.82 6.80 -4.77
CA VAL A 621 3.55 6.44 -5.42
C VAL A 621 3.71 5.19 -6.28
N GLU A 622 4.75 5.10 -7.11
CA GLU A 622 4.99 3.93 -7.95
C GLU A 622 5.15 2.64 -7.11
N VAL A 623 5.93 2.69 -6.04
CA VAL A 623 6.12 1.55 -5.13
C VAL A 623 4.81 1.22 -4.40
N ALA A 624 4.05 2.22 -3.94
CA ALA A 624 2.78 1.99 -3.26
C ALA A 624 1.72 1.37 -4.19
N VAL A 625 1.59 1.85 -5.42
CA VAL A 625 0.66 1.30 -6.44
C VAL A 625 0.98 -0.16 -6.71
N ARG A 626 2.27 -0.49 -6.92
CA ARG A 626 2.73 -1.87 -7.15
C ARG A 626 2.33 -2.82 -6.03
N ASN A 627 2.36 -2.35 -4.79
CA ASN A 627 1.98 -3.11 -3.59
C ASN A 627 0.47 -3.06 -3.30
N GLY A 628 -0.36 -2.52 -4.19
CA GLY A 628 -1.81 -2.45 -4.02
C GLY A 628 -2.27 -1.41 -3.01
N LEU A 629 -1.44 -0.43 -2.68
CA LEU A 629 -1.70 0.57 -1.66
C LEU A 629 -2.09 1.93 -2.22
N ARG A 630 -2.24 2.09 -3.54
CA ARG A 630 -2.82 3.30 -4.13
C ARG A 630 -3.72 3.00 -5.31
#